data_AF-A0A1H5YL73-F1
#
_entry.id   AF-A0A1H5YL73-F1
#
_cell.length_a   1.000
_cell.length_b   1.000
_cell.length_c   1.000
_cell.angle_alpha   90.00
_cell.angle_beta   90.00
_cell.angle_gamma   90.00
#
_symmetry.space_group_name_H-M   'P 1'
#
loop_
_entity.id
_entity.type
_entity.pdbx_description
1 polymer ?
#
loop_
_entity_poly.entity_id
_entity_poly.type
_entity_poly.pdbx_seq_one_letter_code
_entity_poly.pdbx_strand_id
1 'polypeptide(L)'
;MEWNAIVGHGIGYGLVISLLFTIALLAGFAVSRDFLLGDYPPAIQERYGKPRSARGGKVAIWVGILFWGVCFLPLLTAAVLDLRASIGHDLGFWRAAACAAIAFATMTLFDLVVLDWLILAGLRPALMVLPGTEGMKEYRDLCFHAVEALKGSPLILVVGLVAGGLTTAAEAIV
;
A
#
# COMPACT_ATOMS: atom_id res chain seq x y z
N MET A 1 -6.32 12.05 -25.09
CA MET A 1 -5.40 10.90 -25.21
C MET A 1 -4.38 10.88 -24.06
N GLU A 2 -3.80 12.03 -23.69
CA GLU A 2 -2.86 12.14 -22.56
C GLU A 2 -3.42 11.71 -21.19
N TRP A 3 -4.65 12.10 -20.84
CA TRP A 3 -5.24 11.70 -19.56
C TRP A 3 -5.45 10.19 -19.44
N ASN A 4 -5.76 9.51 -20.56
CA ASN A 4 -5.86 8.06 -20.59
C ASN A 4 -4.50 7.40 -20.34
N ALA A 5 -3.41 8.00 -20.82
CA ALA A 5 -2.06 7.54 -20.52
C ALA A 5 -1.74 7.73 -19.03
N ILE A 6 -2.00 8.91 -18.46
CA ILE A 6 -1.75 9.18 -17.03
C ILE A 6 -2.51 8.19 -16.15
N VAL A 7 -3.81 8.03 -16.39
CA VAL A 7 -4.66 7.10 -15.65
C VAL A 7 -4.21 5.65 -15.88
N GLY A 8 -3.91 5.28 -17.12
CA GLY A 8 -3.49 3.93 -17.49
C GLY A 8 -2.19 3.50 -16.82
N HIS A 9 -1.15 4.35 -16.83
CA HIS A 9 0.12 4.06 -16.15
C HIS A 9 -0.07 4.05 -14.63
N GLY A 10 -0.79 5.02 -14.08
CA GLY A 10 -1.09 5.08 -12.65
C GLY A 10 -1.77 3.80 -12.16
N ILE A 11 -2.87 3.39 -12.81
CA ILE A 11 -3.59 2.16 -12.45
C ILE A 11 -2.72 0.92 -12.70
N GLY A 12 -2.08 0.82 -13.87
CA GLY A 12 -1.29 -0.35 -14.25
C GLY A 12 -0.16 -0.64 -13.26
N TYR A 13 0.69 0.36 -13.00
CA TYR A 13 1.77 0.23 -12.02
C TYR A 13 1.21 0.11 -10.59
N GLY A 14 0.14 0.83 -10.25
CA GLY A 14 -0.54 0.71 -8.97
C GLY A 14 -0.99 -0.72 -8.67
N LEU A 15 -1.55 -1.44 -9.66
CA LEU A 15 -1.93 -2.84 -9.53
C LEU A 15 -0.71 -3.76 -9.34
N VAL A 16 0.37 -3.57 -10.11
CA VAL A 16 1.60 -4.34 -9.94
C VAL A 16 2.18 -4.14 -8.53
N ILE A 17 2.25 -2.89 -8.07
CA ILE A 17 2.66 -2.55 -6.70
C ILE A 17 1.76 -3.26 -5.68
N SER A 18 0.44 -3.25 -5.88
CA SER A 18 -0.53 -3.87 -4.97
C SER A 18 -0.36 -5.38 -4.85
N LEU A 19 -0.05 -6.06 -5.96
CA LEU A 19 0.23 -7.50 -5.97
C LEU A 19 1.52 -7.81 -5.19
N LEU A 20 2.58 -7.04 -5.40
CA LEU A 20 3.83 -7.21 -4.65
C LEU A 20 3.65 -6.90 -3.17
N PHE A 21 2.86 -5.88 -2.83
CA PHE A 21 2.48 -5.55 -1.46
C PHE A 21 1.77 -6.73 -0.79
N THR A 22 0.76 -7.29 -1.46
CA THR A 22 0.02 -8.46 -0.99
C THR A 22 0.93 -9.64 -0.73
N ILE A 23 1.84 -9.96 -1.67
CA ILE A 23 2.81 -11.04 -1.52
C ILE A 23 3.73 -10.79 -0.31
N ALA A 24 4.25 -9.57 -0.18
CA ALA A 24 5.12 -9.20 0.94
C ALA A 24 4.41 -9.32 2.29
N LEU A 25 3.15 -8.90 2.38
CA LEU A 25 2.34 -9.03 3.59
C LEU A 25 2.06 -10.49 3.94
N LEU A 26 1.62 -11.30 2.97
CA LEU A 26 1.33 -12.73 3.20
C LEU A 26 2.59 -13.49 3.60
N ALA A 27 3.74 -13.18 2.99
CA ALA A 27 5.03 -13.72 3.40
C ALA A 27 5.40 -13.28 4.83
N GLY A 28 5.15 -12.01 5.19
CA GLY A 28 5.31 -11.50 6.55
C GLY A 28 4.47 -12.28 7.58
N PHE A 29 3.17 -12.46 7.30
CA PHE A 29 2.27 -13.19 8.19
C PHE A 29 2.63 -14.68 8.30
N ALA A 30 3.13 -15.30 7.22
CA ALA A 30 3.64 -16.66 7.25
C ALA A 30 4.86 -16.81 8.19
N VAL A 31 5.65 -15.74 8.36
CA VAL A 31 6.81 -15.72 9.25
C VAL A 31 6.44 -15.33 10.68
N SER A 32 5.57 -14.34 10.90
CA SER A 32 5.12 -13.91 12.24
C SER A 32 3.71 -13.35 12.17
N ARG A 33 2.75 -14.02 12.81
CA ARG A 33 1.32 -13.62 12.75
C ARG A 33 1.02 -12.25 13.38
N ASP A 34 1.85 -11.82 14.32
CA ASP A 34 1.68 -10.60 15.12
C ASP A 34 2.47 -9.40 14.59
N PHE A 35 3.08 -9.48 13.40
CA PHE A 35 3.96 -8.41 12.92
C PHE A 35 3.22 -7.08 12.70
N LEU A 36 1.95 -7.15 12.30
CA LEU A 36 1.00 -6.04 12.17
C LEU A 36 -0.01 -6.00 13.33
N LEU A 37 0.38 -6.38 14.56
CA LEU A 37 -0.54 -6.39 15.71
C LEU A 37 -1.29 -5.05 15.90
N GLY A 38 -0.63 -3.92 15.66
CA GLY A 38 -1.23 -2.59 15.82
C GLY A 38 -2.33 -2.25 14.80
N ASP A 39 -2.40 -3.00 13.69
CA ASP A 39 -3.33 -2.74 12.59
C ASP A 39 -4.62 -3.57 12.72
N TYR A 40 -4.71 -4.45 13.72
CA TYR A 40 -5.96 -5.16 14.04
C TYR A 40 -6.92 -4.26 14.83
N PRO A 41 -8.25 -4.53 14.77
CA PRO A 41 -9.22 -3.89 15.65
C PRO A 41 -8.82 -3.94 17.14
N PRO A 42 -9.04 -2.87 17.92
CA PRO A 42 -8.58 -2.79 19.32
C PRO A 42 -9.01 -3.97 20.21
N ALA A 43 -10.23 -4.48 20.04
CA ALA A 43 -10.71 -5.64 20.81
C ALA A 43 -9.97 -6.94 20.47
N ILE A 44 -9.49 -7.11 19.23
CA ILE A 44 -8.61 -8.25 18.86
C ILE A 44 -7.26 -8.09 19.55
N GLN A 45 -6.70 -6.87 19.59
CA GLN A 45 -5.44 -6.61 20.29
C GLN A 45 -5.57 -6.91 21.79
N GLU A 46 -6.66 -6.45 22.42
CA GLU A 46 -6.97 -6.70 23.83
C GLU A 46 -7.11 -8.20 24.11
N ARG A 47 -7.87 -8.93 23.28
CA ARG A 47 -8.05 -10.37 23.45
C ARG A 47 -6.76 -11.17 23.25
N TYR A 48 -5.93 -10.77 22.29
CA TYR A 48 -4.61 -11.38 22.09
C TYR A 48 -3.71 -11.19 23.31
N GLY A 49 -3.81 -10.03 23.97
CA GLY A 49 -3.28 -9.78 25.31
C GLY A 49 -1.75 -9.82 25.43
N LYS A 50 -1.03 -9.88 24.30
CA LYS A 50 0.43 -9.93 24.24
C LYS A 50 0.93 -8.77 23.39
N PRO A 51 2.03 -8.11 23.80
CA PRO A 51 2.70 -7.16 22.92
C PRO A 51 3.24 -7.88 21.68
N ARG A 52 3.49 -7.11 20.61
CA ARG A 52 4.15 -7.62 19.41
C ARG A 52 5.50 -8.24 19.79
N SER A 53 5.74 -9.46 19.34
CA SER A 53 6.99 -10.18 19.58
C SER A 53 8.19 -9.52 18.92
N ALA A 54 9.39 -9.79 19.43
CA ALA A 54 10.64 -9.31 18.81
C ALA A 54 10.80 -9.81 17.37
N ARG A 55 10.31 -11.03 17.07
CA ARG A 55 10.26 -11.58 15.71
C ARG A 55 9.31 -10.76 14.84
N GLY A 56 8.09 -10.51 15.31
CA GLY A 56 7.10 -9.68 14.62
C GLY A 56 7.63 -8.27 14.33
N GLY A 57 8.32 -7.65 15.29
CA GLY A 57 8.96 -6.35 15.09
C GLY A 57 10.01 -6.37 13.96
N LYS A 58 10.89 -7.38 13.91
CA LYS A 58 11.87 -7.55 12.83
C LYS A 58 11.20 -7.80 11.48
N VAL A 59 10.16 -8.63 11.44
CA VAL A 59 9.40 -8.91 10.20
C VAL A 59 8.76 -7.63 9.68
N ALA A 60 8.12 -6.82 10.53
CA ALA A 60 7.52 -5.55 10.12
C ALA A 60 8.55 -4.59 9.50
N ILE A 61 9.74 -4.48 10.10
CA ILE A 61 10.82 -3.65 9.57
C ILE A 61 11.27 -4.17 8.20
N TRP A 62 11.56 -5.47 8.08
CA TRP A 62 12.07 -6.03 6.82
C TRP A 62 11.04 -6.02 5.69
N VAL A 63 9.77 -6.33 5.98
CA VAL A 63 8.67 -6.21 5.03
C VAL A 63 8.51 -4.75 4.59
N GLY A 64 8.58 -3.81 5.53
CA GLY A 64 8.53 -2.38 5.23
C GLY A 64 9.69 -1.92 4.34
N ILE A 65 10.93 -2.26 4.68
CA ILE A 65 12.12 -1.92 3.88
C ILE A 65 12.03 -2.52 2.48
N LEU A 66 11.70 -3.82 2.38
CA LEU A 66 11.57 -4.51 1.11
C LEU A 66 10.48 -3.85 0.26
N PHE A 67 9.29 -3.67 0.82
CA PHE A 67 8.19 -3.12 0.07
C PHE A 67 8.44 -1.67 -0.33
N TRP A 68 8.72 -0.77 0.61
CA TRP A 68 8.88 0.65 0.31
C TRP A 68 10.12 0.95 -0.52
N GLY A 69 11.26 0.36 -0.15
CA GLY A 69 12.56 0.64 -0.77
C GLY A 69 12.80 -0.10 -2.08
N VAL A 70 12.40 -1.38 -2.17
CA VAL A 70 12.75 -2.24 -3.30
C VAL A 70 11.59 -2.40 -4.29
N CYS A 71 10.34 -2.31 -3.84
CA CYS A 71 9.18 -2.46 -4.73
C CYS A 71 8.53 -1.11 -5.07
N PHE A 72 8.05 -0.39 -4.07
CA PHE A 72 7.23 0.80 -4.24
C PHE A 72 7.98 1.93 -4.94
N LEU A 73 9.11 2.40 -4.38
CA LEU A 73 9.85 3.53 -4.93
C LEU A 73 10.35 3.26 -6.36
N PRO A 74 10.97 2.11 -6.69
CA PRO A 74 11.40 1.83 -8.06
C PRO A 74 10.23 1.74 -9.06
N LEU A 75 9.11 1.11 -8.68
CA LEU A 75 7.95 1.00 -9.57
C LEU A 75 7.22 2.31 -9.76
N LEU A 76 7.16 3.17 -8.72
CA LEU A 76 6.58 4.51 -8.85
C LEU A 76 7.43 5.38 -9.78
N THR A 77 8.76 5.32 -9.63
CA THR A 77 9.68 6.00 -10.56
C THR A 77 9.53 5.46 -11.97
N ALA A 78 9.45 4.14 -12.14
CA ALA A 78 9.24 3.52 -13.44
C ALA A 78 7.91 3.98 -14.08
N ALA A 79 6.82 4.08 -13.32
CA ALA A 79 5.55 4.59 -13.81
C ALA A 79 5.65 6.01 -14.37
N VAL A 80 6.37 6.89 -13.67
CA VAL A 80 6.58 8.29 -14.10
C VAL A 80 7.48 8.35 -15.34
N LEU A 81 8.57 7.57 -15.37
CA LEU A 81 9.49 7.54 -16.53
C LEU A 81 8.84 6.94 -17.77
N ASP A 82 8.08 5.85 -17.62
CA ASP A 82 7.33 5.21 -18.70
C ASP A 82 6.25 6.15 -19.25
N LEU A 83 5.54 6.85 -18.36
CA LEU A 83 4.60 7.90 -18.76
C LEU A 83 5.31 8.99 -19.57
N ARG A 84 6.46 9.51 -19.11
CA ARG A 84 7.26 10.52 -19.85
C ARG A 84 7.63 10.02 -21.24
N ALA A 85 8.10 8.78 -21.35
CA ALA A 85 8.46 8.17 -22.62
C ALA A 85 7.24 8.04 -23.56
N SER A 86 6.06 7.73 -23.01
CA SER A 86 4.83 7.58 -23.78
C SER A 86 4.28 8.89 -24.35
N ILE A 87 4.48 10.02 -23.66
CA ILE A 87 4.00 11.34 -24.10
C ILE A 87 5.02 12.07 -24.99
N GLY A 88 6.30 11.72 -24.90
CA GLY A 88 7.35 12.23 -25.79
C GLY A 88 7.83 13.66 -25.49
N HIS A 89 7.46 14.23 -24.34
CA HIS A 89 7.93 15.53 -23.86
C HIS A 89 7.97 15.56 -22.33
N ASP A 90 8.41 16.68 -21.76
CA ASP A 90 8.44 16.87 -20.31
C ASP A 90 7.04 16.77 -19.69
N LEU A 91 6.96 16.08 -18.56
CA LEU A 91 5.71 15.85 -17.84
C LEU A 91 5.26 17.14 -17.15
N GLY A 92 6.19 17.83 -16.51
CA GLY A 92 5.92 18.87 -15.53
C GLY A 92 5.16 18.36 -14.30
N PHE A 93 5.01 19.26 -13.33
CA PHE A 93 4.51 18.95 -11.99
C PHE A 93 3.20 18.15 -11.96
N TRP A 94 2.14 18.66 -12.61
CA TRP A 94 0.79 18.13 -12.44
C TRP A 94 0.60 16.74 -13.04
N ARG A 95 1.30 16.42 -14.14
CA ARG A 95 1.16 15.13 -14.82
C ARG A 95 1.84 14.02 -14.02
N ALA A 96 3.06 14.28 -13.55
CA ALA A 96 3.77 13.37 -12.66
C ALA A 96 3.05 13.20 -11.31
N ALA A 97 2.54 14.29 -10.73
CA ALA A 97 1.77 14.24 -9.49
C ALA A 97 0.49 13.42 -9.63
N ALA A 98 -0.26 13.62 -10.72
CA ALA A 98 -1.48 12.85 -10.99
C ALA A 98 -1.17 11.35 -11.17
N CYS A 99 -0.14 11.01 -11.95
CA CYS A 99 0.25 9.61 -12.17
C CYS A 99 0.60 8.91 -10.86
N ALA A 100 1.45 9.54 -10.03
CA ALA A 100 1.87 8.97 -8.76
C ALA A 100 0.72 8.88 -7.74
N ALA A 101 -0.14 9.91 -7.68
CA ALA A 101 -1.33 9.90 -6.83
C ALA A 101 -2.30 8.77 -7.24
N ILE A 102 -2.53 8.57 -8.55
CA ILE A 102 -3.39 7.49 -9.04
C ILE A 102 -2.79 6.12 -8.72
N ALA A 103 -1.47 5.94 -8.87
CA ALA A 103 -0.80 4.70 -8.50
C ALA A 103 -0.96 4.38 -7.01
N PHE A 104 -0.74 5.38 -6.14
CA PHE A 104 -0.92 5.20 -4.70
C PHE A 104 -2.38 4.98 -4.31
N ALA A 105 -3.32 5.74 -4.91
CA ALA A 105 -4.75 5.57 -4.67
C ALA A 105 -5.24 4.18 -5.11
N THR A 106 -4.72 3.66 -6.24
CA THR A 106 -5.01 2.30 -6.70
C THR A 106 -4.56 1.28 -5.65
N MET A 107 -3.37 1.45 -5.09
CA MET A 107 -2.86 0.59 -4.01
C MET A 107 -3.70 0.69 -2.74
N THR A 108 -4.03 1.90 -2.28
CA THR A 108 -4.89 2.10 -1.09
C THR A 108 -6.27 1.47 -1.27
N LEU A 109 -6.86 1.59 -2.46
CA LEU A 109 -8.16 0.97 -2.74
C LEU A 109 -8.05 -0.55 -2.83
N PHE A 110 -6.99 -1.07 -3.45
CA PHE A 110 -6.72 -2.49 -3.52
C PHE A 110 -6.53 -3.08 -2.12
N ASP A 111 -5.78 -2.42 -1.25
CA ASP A 111 -5.58 -2.82 0.13
C ASP A 111 -6.92 -2.93 0.87
N LEU A 112 -7.73 -1.86 0.86
CA LEU A 112 -9.05 -1.86 1.51
C LEU A 112 -9.98 -2.96 0.97
N VAL A 113 -10.08 -3.12 -0.35
CA VAL A 113 -11.06 -4.02 -0.96
C VAL A 113 -10.58 -5.47 -0.98
N VAL A 114 -9.33 -5.69 -1.37
CA VAL A 114 -8.79 -7.03 -1.60
C VAL A 114 -8.12 -7.57 -0.34
N LEU A 115 -7.22 -6.81 0.29
CA LEU A 115 -6.52 -7.31 1.47
C LEU A 115 -7.42 -7.27 2.69
N ASP A 116 -7.99 -6.12 3.02
CA ASP A 116 -8.77 -5.94 4.24
C ASP A 116 -10.13 -6.62 4.13
N TRP A 117 -10.94 -6.31 3.11
CA TRP A 117 -12.30 -6.84 3.04
C TRP A 117 -12.38 -8.27 2.53
N LEU A 118 -11.69 -8.60 1.42
CA LEU A 118 -11.80 -9.92 0.83
C LEU A 118 -10.93 -10.96 1.56
N ILE A 119 -9.64 -10.69 1.76
CA ILE A 119 -8.70 -11.67 2.34
C ILE A 119 -8.83 -11.72 3.85
N LEU A 120 -8.58 -10.61 4.55
CA LEU A 120 -8.57 -10.56 6.02
C LEU A 120 -9.97 -10.74 6.56
N ALA A 121 -10.94 -9.90 6.19
CA ALA A 121 -12.27 -9.93 6.76
C ALA A 121 -13.19 -10.98 6.15
N GLY A 122 -12.94 -11.40 4.90
CA GLY A 122 -13.72 -12.40 4.16
C GLY A 122 -13.21 -13.82 4.35
N LEU A 123 -12.05 -14.14 3.77
CA LEU A 123 -11.44 -15.46 3.76
C LEU A 123 -10.84 -15.85 5.12
N ARG A 124 -10.26 -14.89 5.85
CA ARG A 124 -9.63 -15.07 7.17
C ARG A 124 -8.63 -16.24 7.19
N PRO A 125 -7.56 -16.23 6.38
CA PRO A 125 -6.59 -17.31 6.40
C PRO A 125 -5.96 -17.42 7.80
N ALA A 126 -5.71 -18.65 8.27
CA ALA A 126 -5.26 -18.91 9.64
C ALA A 126 -3.94 -18.20 10.02
N LEU A 127 -3.13 -17.81 9.03
CA LEU A 127 -1.90 -17.02 9.23
C LEU A 127 -2.16 -15.54 9.62
N MET A 128 -3.34 -14.99 9.30
CA MET A 128 -3.78 -13.63 9.67
C MET A 128 -4.77 -13.65 10.86
N VAL A 129 -4.97 -14.80 11.49
CA VAL A 129 -5.77 -14.92 12.73
C VAL A 129 -4.81 -15.11 13.89
N LEU A 130 -4.91 -14.22 14.88
CA LEU A 130 -4.06 -14.27 16.05
C LEU A 130 -4.51 -15.43 16.95
N PRO A 131 -3.56 -16.20 17.52
CA PRO A 131 -3.93 -17.28 18.44
C PRO A 131 -4.74 -16.77 19.64
N GLY A 132 -5.90 -17.37 19.90
CA GLY A 132 -6.80 -17.02 21.00
C GLY A 132 -7.88 -15.98 20.65
N THR A 133 -7.90 -15.48 19.40
CA THR A 133 -8.91 -14.55 18.86
C THR A 133 -9.79 -15.20 17.79
N GLU A 134 -9.70 -16.52 17.62
CA GLU A 134 -10.46 -17.25 16.61
C GLU A 134 -11.97 -17.04 16.76
N GLY A 135 -12.65 -16.72 15.67
CA GLY A 135 -14.11 -16.52 15.64
C GLY A 135 -14.60 -15.17 16.16
N MET A 136 -13.71 -14.26 16.56
CA MET A 136 -14.08 -12.89 16.92
C MET A 136 -14.77 -12.17 15.76
N LYS A 137 -15.91 -11.53 16.04
CA LYS A 137 -16.71 -10.82 15.03
C LYS A 137 -15.99 -9.60 14.47
N GLU A 138 -15.05 -9.05 15.24
CA GLU A 138 -14.27 -7.86 14.93
C GLU A 138 -13.39 -8.05 13.69
N TYR A 139 -13.01 -9.29 13.36
CA TYR A 139 -12.37 -9.59 12.08
C TYR A 139 -13.23 -9.22 10.87
N ARG A 140 -14.55 -9.05 11.05
CA ARG A 140 -15.51 -8.71 10.00
C ARG A 140 -15.94 -7.25 10.05
N ASP A 141 -15.28 -6.41 10.86
CA ASP A 141 -15.58 -4.99 10.94
C ASP A 141 -15.01 -4.26 9.71
N LEU A 142 -15.77 -4.27 8.62
CA LEU A 142 -15.39 -3.59 7.38
C LEU A 142 -15.29 -2.07 7.56
N CYS A 143 -16.03 -1.51 8.52
CA CYS A 143 -16.04 -0.08 8.81
C CYS A 143 -14.74 0.36 9.46
N PHE A 144 -14.19 -0.46 10.37
CA PHE A 144 -12.86 -0.24 10.94
C PHE A 144 -11.81 -0.04 9.84
N HIS A 145 -11.73 -0.97 8.89
CA HIS A 145 -10.78 -0.90 7.78
C HIS A 145 -11.02 0.33 6.87
N ALA A 146 -12.29 0.65 6.58
CA ALA A 146 -12.62 1.84 5.79
C ALA A 146 -12.18 3.14 6.47
N VAL A 147 -12.36 3.24 7.80
CA VAL A 147 -11.95 4.40 8.58
C VAL A 147 -10.43 4.52 8.63
N GLU A 148 -9.70 3.42 8.84
CA GLU A 148 -8.23 3.43 8.82
C GLU A 148 -7.68 3.79 7.44
N ALA A 149 -8.25 3.23 6.37
CA ALA A 149 -7.90 3.63 5.00
C ALA A 149 -8.15 5.12 4.73
N LEU A 150 -9.27 5.67 5.22
CA LEU A 150 -9.57 7.11 5.10
C LEU A 150 -8.58 7.97 5.89
N LYS A 151 -8.18 7.56 7.10
CA LYS A 151 -7.16 8.27 7.90
C LYS A 151 -5.80 8.27 7.19
N GLY A 152 -5.47 7.20 6.48
CA GLY A 152 -4.23 7.08 5.68
C GLY A 152 -4.28 7.80 4.32
N SER A 153 -5.49 8.07 3.80
CA SER A 153 -5.68 8.62 2.45
C SER A 153 -4.99 9.96 2.15
N PRO A 154 -4.71 10.89 3.10
CA PRO A 154 -3.91 12.09 2.83
C PRO A 154 -2.52 11.79 2.25
N LEU A 155 -1.96 10.60 2.50
CA LEU A 155 -0.67 10.19 1.93
C LEU A 155 -0.70 10.10 0.40
N ILE A 156 -1.87 9.89 -0.23
CA ILE A 156 -2.05 9.94 -1.69
C ILE A 156 -1.61 11.31 -2.24
N LEU A 157 -2.03 12.38 -1.58
CA LEU A 157 -1.67 13.74 -1.99
C LEU A 157 -0.18 13.98 -1.79
N VAL A 158 0.38 13.55 -0.65
CA VAL A 158 1.81 13.70 -0.37
C VAL A 158 2.66 12.99 -1.41
N VAL A 159 2.35 11.73 -1.73
CA VAL A 159 3.07 10.96 -2.76
C VAL A 159 2.99 11.64 -4.12
N GLY A 160 1.80 12.12 -4.51
CA GLY A 160 1.62 12.87 -5.75
C GLY A 160 2.47 14.14 -5.79
N LEU A 161 2.36 15.00 -4.78
CA LEU A 161 3.07 16.28 -4.73
C LEU A 161 4.60 16.09 -4.70
N VAL A 162 5.11 15.09 -3.98
CA VAL A 162 6.54 14.76 -3.95
C VAL A 162 7.01 14.31 -5.34
N ALA A 163 6.29 13.40 -5.99
CA ALA A 163 6.64 12.95 -7.34
C ALA A 163 6.63 14.10 -8.36
N GLY A 164 5.60 14.97 -8.30
CA GLY A 164 5.52 16.16 -9.15
C GLY A 164 6.69 17.12 -8.94
N GLY A 165 7.03 17.38 -7.68
CA GLY A 165 8.16 18.25 -7.31
C GLY A 165 9.50 17.69 -7.78
N LEU A 166 9.76 16.41 -7.51
CA LEU A 166 10.98 15.73 -7.95
C LEU A 166 11.12 15.70 -9.47
N THR A 167 10.03 15.44 -10.18
CA THR A 167 10.04 15.41 -11.66
C THR A 167 10.36 16.79 -12.23
N THR A 168 9.69 17.84 -11.73
CA THR A 168 9.93 19.22 -12.20
C THR A 168 11.36 19.68 -11.87
N ALA A 169 11.88 19.30 -10.71
CA ALA A 169 13.26 19.61 -10.34
C ALA A 169 14.27 18.89 -11.25
N ALA A 170 13.99 17.63 -11.63
CA ALA A 170 14.83 16.88 -12.56
C ALA A 170 14.77 17.45 -13.98
N GLU A 171 13.61 17.90 -14.45
CA GLU A 171 13.44 18.55 -15.76
C GLU A 171 14.13 19.92 -15.83
N ALA A 172 14.27 20.63 -14.71
CA ALA A 172 14.94 21.93 -14.68
C ALA A 172 16.48 21.87 -14.80
N ILE A 173 17.08 20.68 -14.69
CA ILE A 173 18.55 20.48 -14.67
C ILE A 173 19.07 19.66 -15.87
N VAL A 174 18.18 19.25 -16.79
CA VAL A 174 18.49 18.48 -18.01
C VAL A 174 18.20 19.34 -19.23
#